data_AF-A0A5D6YA38-F1
#
_entry.id   AF-A0A5D6YA38-F1
#
_cell.length_a   1.000
_cell.length_b   1.000
_cell.length_c   1.000
_cell.angle_alpha   90.00
_cell.angle_beta   90.00
_cell.angle_gamma   90.00
#
_symmetry.space_group_name_H-M   'P 1'
#
loop_
_entity.id
_entity.type
_entity.pdbx_description
1 polymer ?
#
loop_
_entity_poly.entity_id
_entity_poly.type
_entity_poly.pdbx_seq_one_letter_code
_entity_poly.pdbx_strand_id
1 'polypeptide(L)'
;MKVDISVADPRRGGRAQRLCWFAGTSDALVEAAARLQLRLPAVAGAPPLLLRDADGDLVPLSAALPSGASFALVLPERAEGAESVGSENTSARLRLTRDEAEETERGVGEEGEAPEVEDPRKRPRTSLNNARRVAGEVANAPAIPASAASAAAVARTPAPAPPLKLLRVQSVASVVTQFLNVFTQAIGNDDNVSFIPNTGRFALYALYTALVADQGLHPASQDTFYKMTSMQGKVDRQRANRFYRHRHASGGVEVVQYRPQGKGPLLRKYVPAESSDAERELTLRAGALAPLLDQSPASLVDQYVAFVRGFEPISKAEYRSNK
;
A
#
# COMPACT_ATOMS: atom_id res chain seq x y z
N MET A 1 13.27 -7.76 -20.76
CA MET A 1 14.35 -6.75 -20.76
C MET A 1 15.34 -7.09 -19.65
N LYS A 2 16.65 -7.03 -19.89
CA LYS A 2 17.69 -7.29 -18.88
C LYS A 2 18.13 -5.94 -18.29
N VAL A 3 18.24 -5.87 -16.96
CA VAL A 3 18.75 -4.72 -16.23
C VAL A 3 20.11 -5.09 -15.66
N ASP A 4 21.08 -4.19 -15.76
CA ASP A 4 22.38 -4.38 -15.14
C ASP A 4 22.93 -3.09 -14.55
N ILE A 5 23.60 -3.19 -13.42
CA ILE A 5 24.24 -2.07 -12.72
C ILE A 5 25.67 -2.43 -12.35
N SER A 6 26.51 -1.41 -12.14
CA SER A 6 27.86 -1.57 -11.61
C SER A 6 27.89 -1.17 -10.14
N VAL A 7 28.38 -2.03 -9.26
CA VAL A 7 28.47 -1.77 -7.81
C VAL A 7 29.91 -1.88 -7.34
N ALA A 8 30.48 -0.78 -6.86
CA ALA A 8 31.81 -0.74 -6.25
C ALA A 8 31.75 -1.23 -4.79
N ASP A 9 32.47 -2.32 -4.48
CA ASP A 9 32.56 -2.84 -3.11
C ASP A 9 33.78 -2.24 -2.39
N PRO A 10 33.60 -1.44 -1.32
CA PRO A 10 34.71 -0.86 -0.59
C PRO A 10 35.61 -1.91 0.07
N ARG A 11 35.09 -3.11 0.40
CA ARG A 11 35.91 -4.22 0.94
C ARG A 11 36.91 -4.79 -0.08
N ARG A 12 36.70 -4.51 -1.37
CA ARG A 12 37.50 -5.01 -2.49
C ARG A 12 38.29 -3.89 -3.16
N GLY A 13 38.69 -2.87 -2.40
CA GLY A 13 39.43 -1.73 -2.92
C GLY A 13 38.63 -0.90 -3.93
N GLY A 14 37.30 -0.90 -3.82
CA GLY A 14 36.42 -0.14 -4.73
C GLY A 14 36.22 -0.77 -6.11
N ARG A 15 36.64 -2.02 -6.31
CA ARG A 15 36.43 -2.71 -7.60
C ARG A 15 34.93 -2.86 -7.88
N ALA A 16 34.50 -2.35 -9.02
CA ALA A 16 33.12 -2.46 -9.49
C ALA A 16 32.81 -3.90 -9.95
N GLN A 17 31.70 -4.43 -9.44
CA GLN A 17 31.13 -5.70 -9.86
C GLN A 17 29.79 -5.46 -10.57
N ARG A 18 29.58 -6.12 -11.70
CA ARG A 18 28.32 -6.04 -12.44
C ARG A 18 27.28 -6.95 -11.80
N LEU A 19 26.15 -6.36 -11.43
CA LEU A 19 24.95 -7.10 -11.02
C LEU A 19 23.95 -7.05 -12.17
N CYS A 20 23.23 -8.15 -12.41
CA CYS A 20 22.20 -8.16 -13.45
C CYS A 20 21.02 -9.05 -13.06
N TRP A 21 19.84 -8.65 -13.54
CA TRP A 21 18.57 -9.35 -13.35
C TRP A 21 17.64 -9.09 -14.55
N PHE A 22 16.52 -9.80 -14.60
CA PHE A 22 15.48 -9.56 -15.60
C PHE A 22 14.43 -8.59 -15.06
N ALA A 23 13.91 -7.73 -15.92
CA ALA A 23 12.77 -6.88 -15.60
C ALA A 23 11.59 -7.72 -15.10
N GLY A 24 10.93 -7.28 -14.03
CA GLY A 24 9.86 -8.03 -13.35
C GLY A 24 10.34 -8.93 -12.21
N THR A 25 11.66 -9.05 -11.97
CA THR A 25 12.18 -9.70 -10.77
C THR A 25 11.81 -8.88 -9.53
N SER A 26 11.36 -9.52 -8.45
CA SER A 26 11.02 -8.80 -7.22
C SER A 26 12.25 -8.27 -6.47
N ASP A 27 12.09 -7.19 -5.72
CA ASP A 27 13.18 -6.58 -4.94
C ASP A 27 13.85 -7.57 -3.98
N ALA A 28 13.06 -8.45 -3.35
CA ALA A 28 13.59 -9.49 -2.46
C ALA A 28 14.53 -10.47 -3.19
N LEU A 29 14.19 -10.85 -4.43
CA LEU A 29 15.02 -11.74 -5.25
C LEU A 29 16.25 -11.01 -5.80
N VAL A 30 16.12 -9.75 -6.20
CA VAL A 30 17.25 -8.91 -6.61
C VAL A 30 18.23 -8.75 -5.45
N GLU A 31 17.74 -8.47 -4.25
CA GLU A 31 18.57 -8.30 -3.06
C GLU A 31 19.25 -9.61 -2.65
N ALA A 32 18.52 -10.74 -2.64
CA ALA A 32 19.10 -12.05 -2.36
C ALA A 32 20.19 -12.42 -3.37
N ALA A 33 19.95 -12.21 -4.66
CA ALA A 33 20.92 -12.46 -5.72
C ALA A 33 22.15 -11.55 -5.61
N ALA A 34 21.96 -10.27 -5.31
CA ALA A 34 23.05 -9.33 -5.12
C ALA A 34 23.91 -9.68 -3.90
N ARG A 35 23.29 -10.10 -2.78
CA ARG A 35 24.04 -10.57 -1.61
C ARG A 35 24.91 -11.77 -1.96
N LEU A 36 24.37 -12.73 -2.71
CA LEU A 36 25.14 -13.89 -3.16
C LEU A 36 26.30 -13.48 -4.08
N GLN A 37 26.04 -12.61 -5.07
CA GLN A 37 27.06 -12.14 -6.02
C GLN A 37 28.16 -11.30 -5.34
N LEU A 38 27.79 -10.42 -4.40
CA LEU A 38 28.71 -9.57 -3.62
C LEU A 38 29.33 -10.29 -2.42
N ARG A 39 29.03 -11.59 -2.22
CA ARG A 39 29.46 -12.40 -1.06
C ARG A 39 29.16 -11.70 0.27
N LEU A 40 27.92 -11.25 0.42
CA LEU A 40 27.40 -10.65 1.63
C LEU A 40 26.62 -11.70 2.43
N PRO A 41 26.60 -11.59 3.77
CA PRO A 41 25.81 -12.48 4.61
C PRO A 41 24.32 -12.42 4.23
N ALA A 42 23.75 -13.60 3.96
CA ALA A 42 22.31 -13.81 3.83
C ALA A 42 21.77 -14.21 5.21
N VAL A 43 21.79 -13.29 6.16
CA VAL A 43 21.24 -13.54 7.51
C VAL A 43 19.74 -13.24 7.49
N ALA A 44 18.93 -14.12 8.06
CA ALA A 44 17.53 -13.82 8.33
C ALA A 44 17.45 -12.56 9.22
N GLY A 45 16.82 -11.50 8.71
CA GLY A 45 16.77 -10.20 9.39
C GLY A 45 17.96 -9.26 9.10
N ALA A 46 18.80 -9.57 8.12
CA ALA A 46 19.83 -8.63 7.66
C ALA A 46 19.19 -7.29 7.24
N PRO A 47 19.82 -6.13 7.57
CA PRO A 47 19.32 -4.85 7.16
C PRO A 47 19.32 -4.74 5.63
N PRO A 48 18.36 -4.03 5.01
CA PRO A 48 18.28 -3.88 3.56
C PRO A 48 19.60 -3.42 2.96
N LEU A 49 19.95 -3.97 1.81
CA LEU A 49 21.17 -3.57 1.10
C LEU A 49 21.03 -2.11 0.63
N LEU A 50 21.92 -1.25 1.12
CA LEU A 50 21.99 0.15 0.69
C LEU A 50 23.15 0.35 -0.27
N LEU A 51 22.89 1.15 -1.28
CA LEU A 51 23.84 1.62 -2.27
C LEU A 51 23.96 3.13 -2.15
N ARG A 52 25.12 3.67 -2.52
CA ARG A 52 25.37 5.09 -2.67
C ARG A 52 25.45 5.39 -4.15
N ASP A 53 24.62 6.28 -4.64
CA ASP A 53 24.65 6.67 -6.05
C ASP A 53 25.83 7.60 -6.37
N ALA A 54 25.97 8.00 -7.64
CA ALA A 54 27.02 8.91 -8.11
C ALA A 54 27.01 10.27 -7.39
N ASP A 55 25.90 10.61 -6.74
CA ASP A 55 25.73 11.89 -6.05
C ASP A 55 25.95 11.78 -4.53
N GLY A 56 26.26 10.59 -4.04
CA GLY A 56 26.46 10.34 -2.61
C GLY A 56 25.19 10.01 -1.84
N ASP A 57 24.02 9.93 -2.50
CA ASP A 57 22.75 9.62 -1.84
C ASP A 57 22.61 8.10 -1.57
N LEU A 58 22.05 7.76 -0.40
CA LEU A 58 21.75 6.37 -0.04
C LEU A 58 20.42 5.94 -0.66
N VAL A 59 20.45 4.87 -1.46
CA VAL A 59 19.30 4.25 -2.11
C VAL A 59 19.24 2.76 -1.79
N PRO A 60 18.07 2.15 -1.60
CA PRO A 60 17.96 0.70 -1.48
C PRO A 60 18.28 0.04 -2.82
N LEU A 61 18.87 -1.16 -2.76
CA LEU A 61 18.93 -2.03 -3.93
C LEU A 61 17.49 -2.47 -4.29
N SER A 62 17.06 -2.19 -5.52
CA SER A 62 15.71 -2.48 -6.01
C SER A 62 15.75 -2.89 -7.48
N ALA A 63 14.74 -3.65 -7.92
CA ALA A 63 14.56 -4.04 -9.31
C ALA A 63 14.31 -2.85 -10.25
N ALA A 64 13.89 -1.71 -9.69
CA ALA A 64 13.63 -0.46 -10.41
C ALA A 64 14.88 0.40 -10.67
N LEU A 65 16.08 -0.07 -10.28
CA LEU A 65 17.30 0.69 -10.55
C LEU A 65 17.58 0.81 -12.06
N PRO A 66 18.05 1.98 -12.53
CA PRO A 66 18.29 2.21 -13.94
C PRO A 66 19.44 1.35 -14.46
N SER A 67 19.24 0.70 -15.61
CA SER A 67 20.28 -0.09 -16.26
C SER A 67 21.45 0.80 -16.70
N GLY A 68 22.68 0.31 -16.54
CA GLY A 68 23.92 1.01 -16.85
C GLY A 68 24.43 1.94 -15.74
N ALA A 69 23.66 2.14 -14.67
CA ALA A 69 24.07 3.03 -13.58
C ALA A 69 25.16 2.42 -12.69
N SER A 70 25.96 3.29 -12.08
CA SER A 70 27.05 2.94 -11.17
C SER A 70 26.75 3.39 -9.74
N PHE A 71 27.03 2.52 -8.78
CA PHE A 71 26.78 2.74 -7.36
C PHE A 71 27.97 2.26 -6.53
N ALA A 72 28.10 2.74 -5.30
CA ALA A 72 29.00 2.21 -4.29
C ALA A 72 28.21 1.46 -3.22
N LEU A 73 28.68 0.27 -2.82
CA LEU A 73 28.05 -0.51 -1.76
C LEU A 73 28.23 0.20 -0.41
N VAL A 74 27.14 0.36 0.34
CA VAL A 74 27.19 0.86 1.72
C VAL A 74 27.02 -0.31 2.67
N LEU A 75 28.07 -0.57 3.44
CA LEU A 75 28.04 -1.57 4.48
C LEU A 75 27.65 -0.89 5.79
N PRO A 76 26.70 -1.45 6.55
CA PRO A 76 26.50 -1.01 7.92
C PRO A 76 27.81 -1.23 8.67
N GLU A 77 28.31 -0.19 9.34
CA GLU A 77 29.43 -0.32 10.25
C GLU A 77 29.08 -1.43 11.26
N ARG A 78 29.92 -2.47 11.31
CA ARG A 78 29.85 -3.41 12.41
C ARG A 78 30.07 -2.59 13.67
N ALA A 79 29.11 -2.63 14.60
CA ALA A 79 29.40 -2.23 15.97
C ALA A 79 30.64 -3.02 16.40
N GLU A 80 31.74 -2.32 16.63
CA GLU A 80 32.97 -2.91 17.17
C GLU A 80 32.62 -3.44 18.57
N GLY A 81 32.58 -4.76 18.71
CA GLY A 81 32.14 -5.42 19.94
C GLY A 81 31.60 -6.82 19.72
N ALA A 82 32.30 -7.65 18.95
CA ALA A 82 32.11 -9.10 18.97
C ALA A 82 33.43 -9.74 18.53
N GLU A 83 34.27 -10.02 19.53
CA GLU A 83 35.51 -10.74 19.34
C GLU A 83 35.26 -12.14 18.77
N SER A 84 36.19 -12.51 17.89
CA SER A 84 36.55 -13.86 17.42
C SER A 84 36.04 -15.05 18.24
N VAL A 85 35.27 -15.94 17.60
CA VAL A 85 35.49 -17.40 17.69
C VAL A 85 35.10 -18.07 16.37
N GLY A 86 36.01 -18.90 15.83
CA GLY A 86 35.62 -20.15 15.17
C GLY A 86 35.42 -20.13 13.65
N SER A 87 36.51 -20.36 12.93
CA SER A 87 36.50 -20.91 11.57
C SER A 87 35.98 -22.34 11.60
N GLU A 88 34.92 -22.66 10.86
CA GLU A 88 34.70 -24.02 10.36
C GLU A 88 33.86 -24.02 9.06
N ASN A 89 34.35 -24.79 8.10
CA ASN A 89 33.86 -24.93 6.75
C ASN A 89 32.46 -25.53 6.71
N THR A 90 31.56 -25.00 5.88
CA THR A 90 30.56 -25.87 5.22
C THR A 90 30.14 -25.31 3.86
N SER A 91 30.66 -25.93 2.81
CA SER A 91 30.10 -25.88 1.46
C SER A 91 28.72 -26.54 1.47
N ALA A 92 27.65 -25.75 1.39
CA ALA A 92 26.30 -26.27 1.15
C ALA A 92 25.85 -25.91 -0.26
N ARG A 93 26.03 -26.91 -1.12
CA ARG A 93 25.62 -27.04 -2.51
C ARG A 93 24.09 -26.83 -2.63
N LEU A 94 23.67 -25.86 -3.43
CA LEU A 94 22.28 -25.73 -3.90
C LEU A 94 21.83 -27.05 -4.54
N ARG A 95 20.80 -27.68 -3.97
CA ARG A 95 19.98 -28.68 -4.66
C ARG A 95 18.62 -28.07 -4.94
N LEU A 96 18.41 -27.71 -6.21
CA LEU A 96 17.10 -27.56 -6.81
C LEU A 96 16.44 -28.93 -6.80
N THR A 97 15.27 -29.07 -6.17
CA THR A 97 14.41 -30.25 -6.35
C THR A 97 13.16 -29.84 -7.10
N ARG A 98 13.04 -30.42 -8.30
CA ARG A 98 11.88 -30.48 -9.18
C ARG A 98 11.32 -31.89 -9.06
N ASP A 99 10.01 -31.96 -8.82
CA ASP A 99 9.01 -32.96 -9.15
C ASP A 99 9.27 -34.47 -8.93
N GLU A 100 8.28 -35.04 -8.23
CA GLU A 100 7.53 -36.28 -8.53
C GLU A 100 7.92 -37.64 -7.92
N ALA A 101 6.88 -38.17 -7.25
CA ALA A 101 6.34 -39.53 -7.23
C ALA A 101 7.00 -40.62 -6.36
N GLU A 102 6.14 -41.16 -5.47
CA GLU A 102 5.94 -42.59 -5.14
C GLU A 102 7.15 -43.39 -4.60
N GLU A 103 7.08 -44.31 -3.64
CA GLU A 103 6.03 -45.02 -2.92
C GLU A 103 6.76 -45.78 -1.77
N THR A 104 6.01 -46.16 -0.74
CA THR A 104 6.18 -47.44 -0.01
C THR A 104 7.29 -47.62 1.07
N GLU A 105 6.82 -47.47 2.31
CA GLU A 105 6.88 -48.40 3.47
C GLU A 105 8.19 -48.80 4.21
N ARG A 106 7.94 -49.07 5.51
CA ARG A 106 8.72 -49.70 6.60
C ARG A 106 9.63 -48.71 7.36
N GLY A 107 9.54 -48.54 8.68
CA GLY A 107 8.80 -49.25 9.74
C GLY A 107 9.70 -49.34 10.99
N VAL A 108 9.10 -49.09 12.17
CA VAL A 108 9.55 -49.46 13.54
C VAL A 108 10.71 -48.62 14.13
N GLY A 109 10.64 -48.07 15.35
CA GLY A 109 9.64 -48.22 16.42
C GLY A 109 9.87 -47.32 17.66
N GLU A 110 8.91 -47.47 18.58
CA GLU A 110 8.88 -47.30 20.05
C GLU A 110 9.25 -45.94 20.66
N GLU A 111 8.30 -45.18 21.19
CA GLU A 111 7.51 -45.32 22.45
C GLU A 111 8.23 -44.80 23.70
N GLY A 112 7.55 -43.86 24.38
CA GLY A 112 8.03 -43.16 25.57
C GLY A 112 6.99 -42.14 26.08
N GLU A 113 5.90 -42.71 26.61
CA GLU A 113 4.92 -42.26 27.60
C GLU A 113 4.88 -40.81 28.16
N ALA A 114 3.64 -40.32 28.32
CA ALA A 114 3.23 -39.02 28.87
C ALA A 114 3.28 -38.96 30.43
N PRO A 115 2.99 -37.80 31.05
CA PRO A 115 1.61 -37.61 31.49
C PRO A 115 1.01 -36.19 31.33
N GLU A 116 -0.31 -36.24 31.46
CA GLU A 116 -1.46 -35.32 31.30
C GLU A 116 -1.52 -34.11 32.27
N VAL A 117 -2.22 -33.02 31.89
CA VAL A 117 -3.35 -32.36 32.61
C VAL A 117 -3.83 -31.06 31.89
N GLU A 118 -5.06 -31.16 31.34
CA GLU A 118 -6.22 -30.21 31.24
C GLU A 118 -6.21 -28.81 30.54
N ASP A 119 -6.85 -28.75 29.35
CA ASP A 119 -8.01 -27.95 28.81
C ASP A 119 -8.38 -26.55 29.41
N PRO A 120 -9.08 -25.56 28.73
CA PRO A 120 -10.03 -25.75 27.61
C PRO A 120 -10.26 -24.64 26.53
N ARG A 121 -10.93 -25.08 25.44
CA ARG A 121 -11.94 -24.37 24.62
C ARG A 121 -11.51 -23.27 23.61
N LYS A 122 -11.21 -23.73 22.39
CA LYS A 122 -11.68 -23.07 21.15
C LYS A 122 -13.20 -23.24 21.02
N ARG A 123 -13.92 -22.16 20.68
CA ARG A 123 -15.28 -22.23 20.12
C ARG A 123 -15.34 -21.63 18.72
N PRO A 124 -16.28 -22.10 17.88
CA PRO A 124 -16.12 -22.19 16.43
C PRO A 124 -16.89 -21.12 15.66
N ARG A 125 -16.43 -20.87 14.43
CA ARG A 125 -17.18 -20.17 13.38
C ARG A 125 -18.40 -21.01 13.00
N THR A 126 -19.60 -20.55 13.32
CA THR A 126 -20.84 -21.07 12.73
C THR A 126 -21.01 -20.51 11.33
N SER A 127 -20.72 -21.35 10.33
CA SER A 127 -21.33 -21.31 9.01
C SER A 127 -22.46 -22.33 9.05
N LEU A 128 -23.70 -21.88 8.85
CA LEU A 128 -24.86 -22.75 8.64
C LEU A 128 -25.47 -22.33 7.30
N ASN A 129 -25.45 -23.24 6.33
CA ASN A 129 -26.55 -23.47 5.42
C ASN A 129 -26.29 -24.74 4.57
N ASN A 130 -26.97 -25.80 4.96
CA ASN A 130 -27.36 -26.98 4.19
C ASN A 130 -28.85 -27.17 4.54
N ALA A 131 -29.78 -27.67 3.74
CA ALA A 131 -29.85 -28.20 2.39
C ALA A 131 -31.37 -28.32 2.12
N ARG A 132 -31.88 -27.92 0.95
CA ARG A 132 -32.21 -28.77 -0.22
C ARG A 132 -33.48 -29.64 -0.08
N ARG A 133 -34.44 -29.36 -0.98
CA ARG A 133 -35.33 -30.28 -1.76
C ARG A 133 -36.05 -29.35 -2.77
N VAL A 134 -35.81 -29.34 -4.10
CA VAL A 134 -35.99 -30.34 -5.18
C VAL A 134 -37.42 -30.90 -5.13
N ALA A 135 -38.33 -30.74 -6.12
CA ALA A 135 -38.18 -30.67 -7.59
C ALA A 135 -39.37 -29.99 -8.30
N GLY A 136 -39.09 -29.57 -9.56
CA GLY A 136 -40.00 -29.59 -10.73
C GLY A 136 -41.08 -28.50 -10.80
N GLU A 137 -41.45 -27.90 -11.93
CA GLU A 137 -41.27 -28.21 -13.35
C GLU A 137 -41.79 -26.95 -14.10
N VAL A 138 -41.11 -26.47 -15.14
CA VAL A 138 -41.61 -25.34 -15.97
C VAL A 138 -41.78 -25.84 -17.40
N ALA A 139 -43.02 -25.83 -17.89
CA ALA A 139 -43.35 -25.98 -19.29
C ALA A 139 -44.19 -24.78 -19.75
N ASN A 140 -43.65 -24.10 -20.76
CA ASN A 140 -44.26 -23.32 -21.85
C ASN A 140 -45.55 -22.48 -21.64
N ALA A 141 -45.45 -21.22 -22.09
CA ALA A 141 -46.52 -20.32 -22.54
C ALA A 141 -47.33 -20.90 -23.74
N PRO A 142 -48.36 -20.25 -24.34
CA PRO A 142 -48.93 -18.89 -24.15
C PRO A 142 -50.49 -18.80 -24.16
N ALA A 143 -51.06 -17.60 -23.89
CA ALA A 143 -52.20 -16.96 -24.61
C ALA A 143 -53.00 -15.94 -23.75
N ILE A 144 -53.31 -14.79 -24.36
CA ILE A 144 -54.23 -13.68 -23.98
C ILE A 144 -55.62 -14.06 -24.59
N PRO A 145 -56.84 -13.66 -24.11
CA PRO A 145 -57.21 -12.26 -23.82
C PRO A 145 -58.33 -11.91 -22.80
N ALA A 146 -58.35 -10.61 -22.50
CA ALA A 146 -59.49 -9.69 -22.24
C ALA A 146 -60.51 -9.98 -21.10
N SER A 147 -60.69 -9.00 -20.20
CA SER A 147 -61.90 -8.14 -20.15
C SER A 147 -62.15 -7.53 -18.75
N ALA A 148 -62.27 -6.20 -18.75
CA ALA A 148 -63.11 -5.29 -17.97
C ALA A 148 -63.62 -5.59 -16.53
N ALA A 149 -63.53 -4.51 -15.73
CA ALA A 149 -64.55 -3.94 -14.83
C ALA A 149 -64.42 -4.11 -13.30
N SER A 150 -64.19 -2.94 -12.68
CA SER A 150 -64.86 -2.37 -11.50
C SER A 150 -64.61 -2.88 -10.08
N ALA A 151 -64.12 -1.91 -9.28
CA ALA A 151 -64.64 -1.48 -7.98
C ALA A 151 -64.56 -2.44 -6.78
N ALA A 152 -63.68 -2.11 -5.84
CA ALA A 152 -64.08 -1.92 -4.44
C ALA A 152 -62.96 -1.19 -3.67
N ALA A 153 -63.29 0.03 -3.22
CA ALA A 153 -62.51 0.78 -2.25
C ALA A 153 -62.59 0.11 -0.87
N VAL A 154 -61.44 -0.16 -0.27
CA VAL A 154 -61.34 -0.40 1.17
C VAL A 154 -60.24 0.50 1.72
N ALA A 155 -60.68 1.50 2.49
CA ALA A 155 -59.84 2.42 3.23
C ALA A 155 -58.90 1.64 4.15
N ARG A 156 -57.59 1.77 3.93
CA ARG A 156 -56.56 1.36 4.88
C ARG A 156 -55.97 2.62 5.51
N THR A 157 -56.24 2.76 6.79
CA THR A 157 -55.61 3.68 7.74
C THR A 157 -54.10 3.71 7.51
N PRO A 158 -53.45 4.89 7.38
CA PRO A 158 -52.00 4.95 7.29
C PRO A 158 -51.43 4.62 8.67
N ALA A 159 -50.73 3.49 8.77
CA ALA A 159 -49.91 3.16 9.93
C ALA A 159 -48.83 4.25 10.09
N PRO A 160 -48.50 4.68 11.33
CA PRO A 160 -47.47 5.68 11.56
C PRO A 160 -46.12 5.15 11.05
N ALA A 161 -45.47 5.94 10.20
CA ALA A 161 -44.16 5.65 9.67
C ALA A 161 -43.15 5.39 10.81
N PRO A 162 -42.29 4.37 10.72
CA PRO A 162 -41.20 4.22 11.68
C PRO A 162 -40.25 5.43 11.56
N PRO A 163 -39.71 5.96 12.67
CA PRO A 163 -38.79 7.09 12.62
C PRO A 163 -37.50 6.69 11.88
N LEU A 164 -37.36 7.17 10.64
CA LEU A 164 -36.13 7.09 9.85
C LEU A 164 -35.08 8.05 10.42
N LYS A 165 -34.44 7.67 11.53
CA LYS A 165 -33.12 8.17 11.92
C LYS A 165 -32.30 7.04 12.54
N LEU A 166 -32.07 5.98 11.76
CA LEU A 166 -30.91 5.13 11.96
C LEU A 166 -29.68 6.00 11.63
N LEU A 167 -29.21 6.76 12.61
CA LEU A 167 -27.86 7.31 12.63
C LEU A 167 -26.92 6.11 12.52
N ARG A 168 -26.49 5.82 11.29
CA ARG A 168 -25.47 4.81 11.03
C ARG A 168 -24.25 5.30 11.80
N VAL A 169 -23.88 4.63 12.90
CA VAL A 169 -22.63 4.90 13.61
C VAL A 169 -21.52 4.52 12.64
N GLN A 170 -20.98 5.51 11.94
CA GLN A 170 -19.91 5.30 10.98
C GLN A 170 -18.61 5.17 11.75
N SER A 171 -17.82 4.15 11.44
CA SER A 171 -16.49 4.03 12.02
C SER A 171 -15.54 5.04 11.37
N VAL A 172 -14.62 5.59 12.15
CA VAL A 172 -13.48 6.41 11.67
C VAL A 172 -12.79 5.73 10.48
N ALA A 173 -12.61 4.41 10.55
CA ALA A 173 -12.00 3.63 9.47
C ALA A 173 -12.79 3.71 8.15
N SER A 174 -14.14 3.71 8.20
CA SER A 174 -14.97 3.85 6.99
C SER A 174 -14.81 5.23 6.37
N VAL A 175 -14.79 6.29 7.18
CA VAL A 175 -14.57 7.66 6.69
C VAL A 175 -13.19 7.79 6.05
N VAL A 176 -12.13 7.30 6.72
CA VAL A 176 -10.76 7.28 6.17
C VAL A 176 -10.70 6.50 4.85
N THR A 177 -11.40 5.37 4.75
CA THR A 177 -11.48 4.56 3.52
C THR A 177 -12.07 5.36 2.36
N GLN A 178 -13.22 5.97 2.59
CA GLN A 178 -13.90 6.74 1.55
C GLN A 178 -13.09 7.97 1.15
N PHE A 179 -12.51 8.68 2.13
CA PHE A 179 -11.59 9.77 1.90
C PHE A 179 -10.44 9.38 0.97
N LEU A 180 -9.77 8.25 1.20
CA LEU A 180 -8.69 7.79 0.34
C LEU A 180 -9.18 7.51 -1.08
N ASN A 181 -10.33 6.84 -1.23
CA ASN A 181 -10.86 6.48 -2.54
C ASN A 181 -11.32 7.69 -3.36
N VAL A 182 -11.75 8.77 -2.70
CA VAL A 182 -12.16 10.00 -3.36
C VAL A 182 -10.94 10.80 -3.82
N PHE A 183 -10.02 11.12 -2.91
CA PHE A 183 -9.00 12.15 -3.16
C PHE A 183 -7.65 11.62 -3.65
N THR A 184 -7.47 10.30 -3.65
CA THR A 184 -6.18 9.72 -4.01
C THR A 184 -6.35 8.54 -4.95
N GLN A 185 -5.32 8.27 -5.75
CA GLN A 185 -5.25 7.11 -6.62
C GLN A 185 -3.89 6.43 -6.48
N ALA A 186 -3.84 5.15 -6.84
CA ALA A 186 -2.56 4.45 -6.95
C ALA A 186 -1.68 5.15 -7.98
N ILE A 187 -0.38 5.17 -7.72
CA ILE A 187 0.58 5.69 -8.69
C ILE A 187 0.85 4.64 -9.77
N GLY A 188 1.11 5.09 -11.00
CA GLY A 188 1.56 4.21 -12.07
C GLY A 188 3.03 3.84 -11.90
N ASN A 189 3.46 2.73 -12.49
CA ASN A 189 4.87 2.28 -12.43
C ASN A 189 5.85 3.33 -13.00
N ASP A 190 5.38 4.18 -13.92
CA ASP A 190 6.20 5.18 -14.61
C ASP A 190 6.18 6.55 -13.90
N ASP A 191 5.33 6.73 -12.89
CA ASP A 191 5.17 8.00 -12.20
C ASP A 191 6.05 8.02 -10.94
N ASN A 192 7.28 8.48 -11.13
CA ASN A 192 8.32 8.48 -10.10
C ASN A 192 8.41 9.81 -9.33
N VAL A 193 7.44 10.71 -9.51
CA VAL A 193 7.54 12.09 -8.99
C VAL A 193 6.29 12.49 -8.21
N SER A 194 5.09 12.08 -8.62
CA SER A 194 3.82 12.66 -8.13
C SER A 194 3.31 12.14 -6.78
N PHE A 195 4.19 11.60 -5.93
CA PHE A 195 3.78 10.97 -4.67
C PHE A 195 3.33 11.98 -3.62
N ILE A 196 2.34 11.60 -2.81
CA ILE A 196 1.93 12.35 -1.63
C ILE A 196 3.01 12.21 -0.53
N PRO A 197 3.49 13.31 0.08
CA PRO A 197 4.47 13.23 1.16
C PRO A 197 3.85 12.72 2.47
N ASN A 198 4.68 12.14 3.33
CA ASN A 198 4.25 11.69 4.67
C ASN A 198 4.10 12.84 5.67
N THR A 199 4.79 13.95 5.44
CA THR A 199 4.84 15.11 6.32
C THR A 199 4.85 16.40 5.51
N GLY A 200 4.60 17.52 6.17
CA GLY A 200 4.53 18.84 5.53
C GLY A 200 3.13 19.25 5.11
N ARG A 201 3.05 20.42 4.45
CA ARG A 201 1.77 21.08 4.14
C ARG A 201 0.84 20.25 3.25
N PHE A 202 1.42 19.41 2.39
CA PHE A 202 0.70 18.55 1.47
C PHE A 202 0.65 17.08 1.94
N ALA A 203 0.84 16.85 3.24
CA ALA A 203 0.70 15.51 3.78
C ALA A 203 -0.77 15.07 3.71
N LEU A 204 -0.99 13.78 3.50
CA LEU A 204 -2.34 13.21 3.43
C LEU A 204 -3.15 13.45 4.71
N TYR A 205 -2.49 13.38 5.87
CA TYR A 205 -3.15 13.69 7.15
C TYR A 205 -3.56 15.16 7.25
N ALA A 206 -2.75 16.09 6.72
CA ALA A 206 -3.09 17.51 6.68
C ALA A 206 -4.33 17.78 5.80
N LEU A 207 -4.44 17.11 4.65
CA LEU A 207 -5.66 17.16 3.84
C LEU A 207 -6.86 16.61 4.61
N TYR A 208 -6.70 15.45 5.26
CA TYR A 208 -7.78 14.84 6.03
C TYR A 208 -8.31 15.77 7.10
N THR A 209 -7.43 16.38 7.89
CA THR A 209 -7.81 17.34 8.93
C THR A 209 -8.43 18.63 8.38
N ALA A 210 -8.08 19.02 7.15
CA ALA A 210 -8.67 20.18 6.50
C ALA A 210 -10.09 19.92 6.01
N LEU A 211 -10.38 18.71 5.51
CA LEU A 211 -11.70 18.35 4.97
C LEU A 211 -12.68 17.83 6.03
N VAL A 212 -12.19 17.16 7.06
CA VAL A 212 -13.01 16.54 8.11
C VAL A 212 -13.02 17.45 9.34
N ALA A 213 -14.05 18.28 9.49
CA ALA A 213 -14.16 19.21 10.61
C ALA A 213 -14.47 18.51 11.95
N ASP A 214 -15.30 17.47 11.93
CA ASP A 214 -15.72 16.74 13.13
C ASP A 214 -14.56 15.89 13.70
N GLN A 215 -14.03 16.32 14.84
CA GLN A 215 -12.95 15.64 15.56
C GLN A 215 -13.34 14.23 16.04
N GLY A 216 -14.64 13.94 16.21
CA GLY A 216 -15.13 12.60 16.52
C GLY A 216 -14.88 11.59 15.40
N LEU A 217 -14.68 12.07 14.16
CA LEU A 217 -14.34 11.26 13.01
C LEU A 217 -12.82 11.12 12.82
N HIS A 218 -11.99 11.79 13.63
CA HIS A 218 -10.54 11.74 13.48
C HIS A 218 -9.95 10.47 14.11
N PRO A 219 -8.93 9.86 13.48
CA PRO A 219 -8.11 8.87 14.16
C PRO A 219 -7.42 9.47 15.38
N ALA A 220 -7.18 8.65 16.41
CA ALA A 220 -6.56 9.08 17.66
C ALA A 220 -5.17 9.73 17.52
N SER A 221 -4.47 9.50 16.40
CA SER A 221 -3.20 10.16 16.07
C SER A 221 -2.92 10.09 14.57
N GLN A 222 -2.00 10.93 14.10
CA GLN A 222 -1.44 10.85 12.74
C GLN A 222 -0.89 9.45 12.44
N ASP A 223 -0.20 8.82 13.39
CA ASP A 223 0.30 7.45 13.22
C ASP A 223 -0.82 6.43 13.04
N THR A 224 -1.92 6.59 13.79
CA THR A 224 -3.11 5.75 13.64
C THR A 224 -3.76 5.95 12.27
N PHE A 225 -3.85 7.19 11.79
CA PHE A 225 -4.30 7.49 10.44
C PHE A 225 -3.47 6.74 9.38
N TYR A 226 -2.13 6.86 9.42
CA TYR A 226 -1.25 6.18 8.46
C TYR A 226 -1.23 4.65 8.61
N LYS A 227 -1.53 4.11 9.80
CA LYS A 227 -1.77 2.66 9.99
C LYS A 227 -3.04 2.22 9.28
N MET A 228 -4.15 2.95 9.43
CA MET A 228 -5.42 2.64 8.76
C MET A 228 -5.30 2.72 7.24
N THR A 229 -4.66 3.77 6.72
CA THR A 229 -4.49 3.96 5.27
C THR A 229 -3.59 2.87 4.66
N SER A 230 -2.63 2.36 5.42
CA SER A 230 -1.77 1.24 5.00
C SER A 230 -2.48 -0.10 4.89
N MET A 231 -3.60 -0.32 5.58
CA MET A 231 -4.34 -1.58 5.51
C MET A 231 -5.22 -1.68 4.26
N GLN A 232 -5.40 -0.56 3.55
CA GLN A 232 -6.35 -0.42 2.43
C GLN A 232 -5.76 -0.83 1.07
N GLY A 233 -4.51 -1.30 1.03
CA GLY A 233 -3.86 -1.79 -0.18
C GLY A 233 -2.43 -2.23 0.10
N LYS A 234 -1.81 -2.94 -0.86
CA LYS A 234 -0.35 -3.15 -0.87
C LYS A 234 0.31 -1.81 -1.14
N VAL A 235 0.42 -1.00 -0.09
CA VAL A 235 1.21 0.22 -0.12
C VAL A 235 2.66 -0.22 -0.18
N ASP A 236 3.25 -0.16 -1.36
CA ASP A 236 4.66 -0.51 -1.54
C ASP A 236 5.54 0.60 -0.96
N ARG A 237 5.90 0.47 0.31
CA ARG A 237 6.50 1.56 1.09
C ARG A 237 7.95 1.82 0.66
N GLN A 238 8.17 2.78 -0.22
CA GLN A 238 9.52 3.16 -0.66
C GLN A 238 10.10 4.30 0.15
N ARG A 239 11.13 4.04 0.98
CA ARG A 239 11.90 5.09 1.67
C ARG A 239 12.75 5.88 0.68
N ALA A 240 12.17 6.89 0.07
CA ALA A 240 12.88 7.76 -0.86
C ALA A 240 12.60 9.23 -0.57
N ASN A 241 13.62 10.06 -0.82
CA ASN A 241 13.50 11.51 -0.72
C ASN A 241 12.49 12.00 -1.76
N ARG A 242 11.79 13.08 -1.41
CA ARG A 242 10.80 13.73 -2.26
C ARG A 242 11.12 15.20 -2.38
N PHE A 243 10.89 15.76 -3.55
CA PHE A 243 11.23 17.13 -3.87
C PHE A 243 9.98 17.82 -4.38
N TYR A 244 9.72 19.02 -3.86
CA TYR A 244 8.55 19.81 -4.25
C TYR A 244 8.94 21.25 -4.46
N ARG A 245 8.24 21.90 -5.36
CA ARG A 245 8.23 23.34 -5.50
C ARG A 245 7.11 23.92 -4.65
N HIS A 246 7.47 24.85 -3.78
CA HIS A 246 6.55 25.61 -2.96
C HIS A 246 6.49 27.04 -3.48
N ARG A 247 5.30 27.47 -3.91
CA ARG A 247 5.02 28.88 -4.16
C ARG A 247 4.50 29.52 -2.87
N HIS A 248 5.12 30.61 -2.46
CA HIS A 248 4.71 31.44 -1.33
C HIS A 248 3.69 32.48 -1.80
N ALA A 249 2.81 32.92 -0.89
CA ALA A 249 1.84 33.99 -1.18
C ALA A 249 2.52 35.32 -1.58
N SER A 250 3.77 35.53 -1.14
CA SER A 250 4.61 36.67 -1.52
C SER A 250 5.20 36.59 -2.94
N GLY A 251 4.92 35.51 -3.69
CA GLY A 251 5.44 35.28 -5.04
C GLY A 251 6.80 34.56 -5.09
N GLY A 252 7.42 34.31 -3.94
CA GLY A 252 8.67 33.55 -3.84
C GLY A 252 8.46 32.06 -4.17
N VAL A 253 9.46 31.46 -4.81
CA VAL A 253 9.49 30.02 -5.09
C VAL A 253 10.60 29.39 -4.26
N GLU A 254 10.24 28.39 -3.45
CA GLU A 254 11.17 27.61 -2.65
C GLU A 254 11.12 26.15 -3.09
N VAL A 255 12.28 25.50 -3.22
CA VAL A 255 12.34 24.06 -3.47
C VAL A 255 12.63 23.34 -2.16
N VAL A 256 11.79 22.37 -1.79
CA VAL A 256 11.84 21.69 -0.49
C VAL A 256 12.07 20.21 -0.69
N GLN A 257 12.97 19.64 0.12
CA GLN A 257 13.18 18.20 0.21
C GLN A 257 12.48 17.64 1.44
N TYR A 258 11.51 16.75 1.25
CA TYR A 258 10.96 15.93 2.33
C TYR A 258 11.69 14.60 2.41
N ARG A 259 12.33 14.38 3.56
CA ARG A 259 12.93 13.10 3.89
C ARG A 259 11.83 12.12 4.32
N PRO A 260 11.94 10.83 3.97
CA PRO A 260 10.99 9.83 4.44
C PRO A 260 11.08 9.73 5.98
N GLN A 261 9.97 9.98 6.67
CA GLN A 261 9.84 9.75 8.11
C GLN A 261 8.97 8.51 8.36
N GLY A 262 9.37 7.70 9.33
CA GLY A 262 8.63 6.50 9.75
C GLY A 262 8.67 5.36 8.71
N LYS A 263 7.56 4.63 8.60
CA LYS A 263 7.37 3.62 7.56
C LYS A 263 7.20 4.34 6.21
N GLY A 264 7.78 3.78 5.14
CA GLY A 264 7.88 4.46 3.84
C GLY A 264 6.53 5.00 3.31
N PRO A 265 6.56 6.05 2.47
CA PRO A 265 5.40 6.77 2.00
C PRO A 265 4.36 5.94 1.28
N LEU A 266 3.13 6.45 1.34
CA LEU A 266 1.99 5.90 0.61
C LEU A 266 2.26 6.08 -0.89
N LEU A 267 2.31 5.00 -1.68
CA LEU A 267 2.43 5.10 -3.15
C LEU A 267 1.11 5.50 -3.78
N ARG A 268 0.70 6.72 -3.48
CA ARG A 268 -0.49 7.33 -4.03
C ARG A 268 -0.17 8.75 -4.43
N LYS A 269 -0.96 9.22 -5.39
CA LYS A 269 -0.99 10.62 -5.80
C LYS A 269 -2.38 11.18 -5.59
N TYR A 270 -2.45 12.49 -5.49
CA TYR A 270 -3.70 13.21 -5.49
C TYR A 270 -4.43 13.00 -6.83
N VAL A 271 -5.75 12.86 -6.79
CA VAL A 271 -6.57 12.80 -8.00
C VAL A 271 -6.48 14.18 -8.69
N PRO A 272 -6.13 14.25 -9.98
CA PRO A 272 -6.06 15.53 -10.68
C PRO A 272 -7.41 16.26 -10.63
N ALA A 273 -7.39 17.57 -10.48
CA ALA A 273 -8.58 18.43 -10.49
C ALA A 273 -8.33 19.70 -11.32
N GLU A 274 -7.50 19.60 -12.36
CA GLU A 274 -7.09 20.74 -13.19
C GLU A 274 -8.05 21.01 -14.36
N SER A 275 -8.90 20.05 -14.70
CA SER A 275 -9.89 20.17 -15.78
C SER A 275 -11.32 20.10 -15.22
N SER A 276 -12.25 20.75 -15.92
CA SER A 276 -13.68 20.73 -15.57
C SER A 276 -14.26 19.32 -15.51
N ASP A 277 -13.80 18.43 -16.39
CA ASP A 277 -14.24 17.04 -16.40
C ASP A 277 -13.70 16.25 -15.20
N ALA A 278 -12.44 16.51 -14.80
CA ALA A 278 -11.84 15.90 -13.63
C ALA A 278 -12.51 16.37 -12.33
N GLU A 279 -12.83 17.67 -12.22
CA GLU A 279 -13.60 18.21 -11.09
C GLU A 279 -15.01 17.59 -11.02
N ARG A 280 -15.68 17.42 -12.16
CA ARG A 280 -16.98 16.75 -12.22
C ARG A 280 -16.91 15.30 -11.77
N GLU A 281 -15.91 14.56 -12.24
CA GLU A 281 -15.70 13.17 -11.81
C GLU A 281 -15.41 13.09 -10.31
N LEU A 282 -14.56 13.99 -9.79
CA LEU A 282 -14.24 14.06 -8.38
C LEU A 282 -15.47 14.41 -7.52
N THR A 283 -16.34 15.29 -8.01
CA THR A 283 -17.62 15.63 -7.37
C THR A 283 -18.54 14.42 -7.28
N LEU A 284 -18.60 13.59 -8.34
CA LEU A 284 -19.36 12.34 -8.32
C LEU A 284 -18.80 11.35 -7.30
N ARG A 285 -17.46 11.19 -7.25
CA ARG A 285 -16.80 10.34 -6.24
C ARG A 285 -17.05 10.83 -4.82
N ALA A 286 -17.01 12.14 -4.61
CA ALA A 286 -17.27 12.78 -3.31
C ALA A 286 -18.71 12.57 -2.81
N GLY A 287 -19.65 12.19 -3.67
CA GLY A 287 -21.05 11.96 -3.31
C GLY A 287 -21.28 10.94 -2.20
N ALA A 288 -20.41 9.93 -2.06
CA ALA A 288 -20.52 8.95 -0.97
C ALA A 288 -19.98 9.49 0.37
N LEU A 289 -18.97 10.36 0.32
CA LEU A 289 -18.26 10.89 1.49
C LEU A 289 -18.92 12.15 2.05
N ALA A 290 -19.41 13.04 1.18
CA ALA A 290 -20.03 14.31 1.52
C ALA A 290 -21.15 14.19 2.58
N PRO A 291 -22.11 13.25 2.46
CA PRO A 291 -23.13 13.04 3.49
C PRO A 291 -22.58 12.58 4.84
N LEU A 292 -21.40 11.96 4.86
CA LEU A 292 -20.76 11.53 6.11
C LEU A 292 -20.09 12.69 6.85
N LEU A 293 -19.79 13.77 6.13
CA LEU A 293 -19.10 14.96 6.65
C LEU A 293 -20.07 16.14 6.85
N ASP A 294 -21.36 15.94 6.61
CA ASP A 294 -22.39 16.99 6.59
C ASP A 294 -22.03 18.17 5.66
N GLN A 295 -21.48 17.84 4.49
CA GLN A 295 -21.04 18.80 3.48
C GLN A 295 -21.66 18.49 2.12
N SER A 296 -21.70 19.48 1.22
CA SER A 296 -22.02 19.23 -0.18
C SER A 296 -20.80 18.65 -0.92
N PRO A 297 -20.99 17.77 -1.92
CA PRO A 297 -19.87 17.26 -2.73
C PRO A 297 -19.05 18.39 -3.37
N ALA A 298 -19.71 19.45 -3.84
CA ALA A 298 -19.05 20.61 -4.43
C ALA A 298 -18.14 21.34 -3.42
N SER A 299 -18.65 21.65 -2.22
CA SER A 299 -17.84 22.30 -1.17
C SER A 299 -16.62 21.46 -0.78
N LEU A 300 -16.79 20.15 -0.71
CA LEU A 300 -15.70 19.23 -0.38
C LEU A 300 -14.62 19.21 -1.48
N VAL A 301 -15.04 19.24 -2.75
CA VAL A 301 -14.13 19.34 -3.90
C VAL A 301 -13.44 20.70 -3.94
N ASP A 302 -14.14 21.80 -3.68
CA ASP A 302 -13.55 23.14 -3.64
C ASP A 302 -12.44 23.24 -2.59
N GLN A 303 -12.68 22.70 -1.39
CA GLN A 303 -11.67 22.63 -0.33
C GLN A 303 -10.47 21.76 -0.73
N TYR A 304 -10.73 20.62 -1.40
CA TYR A 304 -9.67 19.77 -1.91
C TYR A 304 -8.83 20.48 -2.98
N VAL A 305 -9.46 21.12 -3.96
CA VAL A 305 -8.79 21.88 -5.03
C VAL A 305 -7.96 23.02 -4.44
N ALA A 306 -8.52 23.74 -3.45
CA ALA A 306 -7.78 24.77 -2.73
C ALA A 306 -6.57 24.21 -1.98
N PHE A 307 -6.68 23.03 -1.36
CA PHE A 307 -5.59 22.38 -0.65
C PHE A 307 -4.47 21.91 -1.59
N VAL A 308 -4.81 21.25 -2.71
CA VAL A 308 -3.81 20.73 -3.65
C VAL A 308 -3.24 21.82 -4.55
N ARG A 309 -3.79 23.04 -4.52
CA ARG A 309 -3.24 24.18 -5.25
C ARG A 309 -1.79 24.43 -4.84
N GLY A 310 -0.88 24.37 -5.81
CA GLY A 310 0.56 24.52 -5.58
C GLY A 310 1.25 23.25 -5.06
N PHE A 311 0.58 22.10 -5.09
CA PHE A 311 1.22 20.79 -4.99
C PHE A 311 1.99 20.52 -6.28
N GLU A 312 3.25 20.94 -6.32
CA GLU A 312 4.12 20.81 -7.48
C GLU A 312 5.29 19.87 -7.16
N PRO A 313 5.10 18.55 -7.29
CA PRO A 313 6.20 17.60 -7.16
C PRO A 313 7.20 17.80 -8.31
N ILE A 314 8.49 17.81 -7.97
CA ILE A 314 9.58 18.05 -8.93
C ILE A 314 10.59 16.91 -8.92
N SER A 315 11.36 16.78 -10.00
CA SER A 315 12.41 15.77 -10.07
C SER A 315 13.60 16.11 -9.16
N LYS A 316 14.39 15.10 -8.79
CA LYS A 316 15.69 15.27 -8.10
C LYS A 316 16.62 16.22 -8.87
N ALA A 317 16.65 16.09 -10.19
CA ALA A 317 17.46 16.93 -11.07
C ALA A 317 17.03 18.40 -10.98
N GLU A 318 15.73 18.66 -11.05
CA GLU A 318 15.16 20.00 -10.94
C GLU A 318 15.39 20.63 -9.56
N TYR A 319 15.27 19.87 -8.47
CA TYR A 319 15.60 20.34 -7.13
C TYR A 319 17.06 20.82 -7.03
N ARG A 320 17.99 20.09 -7.66
CA ARG A 320 19.42 20.45 -7.63
C ARG A 320 19.74 21.68 -8.48
N SER A 321 19.06 21.86 -9.60
CA SER A 321 19.27 23.04 -10.47
C SER A 321 18.77 24.35 -9.85
N ASN A 322 17.92 24.29 -8.81
CA ASN A 322 17.32 25.44 -8.15
C ASN A 322 17.90 25.70 -6.73
N LYS A 323 19.01 25.04 -6.37
CA LYS A 323 19.67 25.16 -5.07
C LYS A 323 21.01 25.89 -5.23
#